data_AF-A0A0W0VGJ7-F1
#
_entry.id   AF-A0A0W0VGJ7-F1
#
_cell.length_a   1.000
_cell.length_b   1.000
_cell.length_c   1.000
_cell.angle_alpha   90.00
_cell.angle_beta   90.00
_cell.angle_gamma   90.00
#
_symmetry.space_group_name_H-M   'P 1'
#
loop_
_entity.id
_entity.type
_entity.pdbx_description
1 polymer ?
#
loop_
_entity_poly.entity_id
_entity_poly.type
_entity_poly.pdbx_seq_one_letter_code
_entity_poly.pdbx_strand_id
1 'polypeptide(L)'
;MSLSKECRYLFEVLVKTYTKSKDKNHQQIYSKLLLILDEIRNFPERHSDLDLIGQLSASAVISFEDNPHFASAVKTLIHNYQQRTSTLNLLTPLSKTGNTEQPLELEKEQTKEESPGLFFLELQAAFRKRAERMTRSEIKAKFLNLP
;
A
#
# COMPACT_ATOMS: atom_id res chain seq x y z
N MET A 1 -0.34 15.63 17.30
CA MET A 1 0.07 15.51 15.89
C MET A 1 -1.04 16.08 15.05
N SER A 2 -0.79 17.16 14.33
CA SER A 2 -1.79 17.83 13.48
C SER A 2 -2.08 17.02 12.22
N LEU A 3 -3.23 17.26 11.61
CA LEU A 3 -3.61 16.64 10.36
C LEU A 3 -2.59 16.93 9.24
N SER A 4 -2.10 15.89 8.57
CA SER A 4 -1.17 16.01 7.45
C SER A 4 -1.90 16.50 6.19
N LYS A 5 -1.16 17.23 5.34
CA LYS A 5 -1.66 17.71 4.04
C LYS A 5 -2.07 16.54 3.14
N GLU A 6 -1.35 15.43 3.22
CA GLU A 6 -1.66 14.18 2.51
C GLU A 6 -2.99 13.59 2.94
N CYS A 7 -3.26 13.50 4.26
CA CYS A 7 -4.51 12.94 4.77
C CYS A 7 -5.71 13.80 4.32
N ARG A 8 -5.54 15.13 4.36
CA ARG A 8 -6.53 16.08 3.85
C ARG A 8 -6.84 15.87 2.37
N TYR A 9 -5.80 15.75 1.54
CA TYR A 9 -5.96 15.52 0.11
C TYR A 9 -6.68 14.18 -0.17
N LEU A 10 -6.29 13.12 0.51
CA LEU A 10 -6.93 11.81 0.37
C LEU A 10 -8.40 11.84 0.80
N PHE A 11 -8.73 12.61 1.84
CA PHE A 11 -10.10 12.81 2.27
C PHE A 11 -10.93 13.58 1.22
N GLU A 12 -10.39 14.64 0.62
CA GLU A 12 -11.06 15.35 -0.49
C GLU A 12 -11.32 14.43 -1.69
N VAL A 13 -10.36 13.56 -2.03
CA VAL A 13 -10.54 12.55 -3.08
C VAL A 13 -11.63 11.55 -2.71
N LEU A 14 -11.71 11.12 -1.45
CA LEU A 14 -12.80 10.26 -0.97
C LEU A 14 -14.15 10.95 -1.13
N VAL A 15 -14.29 12.21 -0.71
CA VAL A 15 -15.55 12.95 -0.86
C VAL A 15 -15.94 13.06 -2.33
N LYS A 16 -14.99 13.38 -3.21
CA LYS A 16 -15.22 13.46 -4.67
C LYS A 16 -15.63 12.12 -5.28
N THR A 17 -14.97 11.02 -4.92
CA THR A 17 -15.33 9.68 -5.41
C THR A 17 -16.68 9.22 -4.88
N TYR A 18 -17.02 9.60 -3.65
CA TYR A 18 -18.30 9.27 -3.02
C TYR A 18 -19.48 10.02 -3.63
N THR A 19 -19.30 11.19 -4.28
CA THR A 19 -20.40 11.96 -4.93
C THR A 19 -21.25 11.17 -5.93
N LYS A 20 -20.69 10.11 -6.53
CA LYS A 20 -21.36 9.30 -7.57
C LYS A 20 -21.86 7.93 -7.06
N SER A 21 -21.87 7.72 -5.74
CA SER A 21 -22.21 6.42 -5.16
C SER A 21 -23.72 6.14 -5.15
N LYS A 22 -24.08 4.85 -5.30
CA LYS A 22 -25.47 4.35 -5.29
C LYS A 22 -25.86 3.74 -3.94
N ASP A 23 -25.19 4.14 -2.87
CA ASP A 23 -25.41 3.63 -1.52
C ASP A 23 -26.79 4.02 -1.01
N LYS A 24 -27.42 3.13 -0.22
CA LYS A 24 -28.76 3.37 0.35
C LYS A 24 -28.81 4.63 1.20
N ASN A 25 -27.74 4.89 1.97
CA ASN A 25 -27.64 6.05 2.85
C ASN A 25 -26.72 7.14 2.28
N HIS A 26 -26.56 7.20 0.95
CA HIS A 26 -25.65 8.13 0.28
C HIS A 26 -25.81 9.57 0.77
N GLN A 27 -27.03 10.12 0.82
CA GLN A 27 -27.25 11.50 1.25
C GLN A 27 -26.82 11.77 2.70
N GLN A 28 -27.07 10.84 3.61
CA GLN A 28 -26.70 10.99 5.03
C GLN A 28 -25.19 10.88 5.23
N ILE A 29 -24.55 9.96 4.52
CA ILE A 29 -23.09 9.77 4.61
C ILE A 29 -22.38 10.95 3.94
N TYR A 30 -22.82 11.35 2.76
CA TYR A 30 -22.22 12.45 2.01
C TYR A 30 -22.35 13.81 2.73
N SER A 31 -23.52 14.10 3.31
CA SER A 31 -23.70 15.32 4.12
C SER A 31 -22.79 15.35 5.35
N LYS A 32 -22.64 14.21 6.06
CA LYS A 32 -21.69 14.10 7.18
C LYS A 32 -20.23 14.24 6.73
N LEU A 33 -19.85 13.65 5.59
CA LEU A 33 -18.52 13.79 5.03
C LEU A 33 -18.18 15.25 4.68
N LEU A 34 -19.14 16.01 4.14
CA LEU A 34 -18.98 17.44 3.88
C LEU A 34 -18.82 18.24 5.17
N LEU A 35 -19.61 17.95 6.21
CA LEU A 35 -19.46 18.60 7.51
C LEU A 35 -18.07 18.35 8.12
N ILE A 36 -17.58 17.10 8.04
CA ILE A 36 -16.24 16.74 8.49
C ILE A 36 -15.17 17.48 7.66
N LEU A 37 -15.37 17.62 6.34
CA LEU A 37 -14.44 18.35 5.47
C LEU A 37 -14.36 19.84 5.87
N ASP A 38 -15.50 20.47 6.13
CA ASP A 38 -15.57 21.86 6.60
C ASP A 38 -14.95 22.00 7.99
N GLU A 39 -15.18 21.04 8.89
CA GLU A 39 -14.59 21.05 10.24
C GLU A 39 -13.06 20.94 10.18
N ILE A 40 -12.52 20.03 9.37
CA ILE A 40 -11.08 19.91 9.12
C ILE A 40 -10.51 21.18 8.49
N ARG A 41 -11.29 21.85 7.63
CA ARG A 41 -10.86 23.09 6.98
C ARG A 41 -10.79 24.25 7.95
N ASN A 42 -11.71 24.33 8.89
CA ASN A 42 -11.80 25.39 9.89
C ASN A 42 -10.90 25.14 11.10
N PHE A 43 -10.68 23.87 11.48
CA PHE A 43 -9.92 23.47 12.67
C PHE A 43 -8.95 22.31 12.40
N PRO A 44 -7.90 22.53 11.58
CA PRO A 44 -6.93 21.47 11.25
C PRO A 44 -6.11 20.99 12.46
N GLU A 45 -6.05 21.77 13.54
CA GLU A 45 -5.31 21.41 14.77
C GLU A 45 -6.08 20.45 15.69
N ARG A 46 -7.39 20.32 15.51
CA ARG A 46 -8.23 19.45 16.36
C ARG A 46 -8.26 18.00 15.92
N HIS A 47 -7.81 17.71 14.71
CA HIS A 47 -7.84 16.38 14.14
C HIS A 47 -6.43 15.87 13.92
N SER A 48 -6.19 14.63 14.33
CA SER A 48 -5.01 13.87 13.91
C SER A 48 -5.38 12.93 12.76
N ASP A 49 -4.40 12.61 11.92
CA ASP A 49 -4.60 11.64 10.83
C ASP A 49 -5.12 10.29 11.35
N LEU A 50 -4.61 9.86 12.50
CA LEU A 50 -5.01 8.61 13.14
C LEU A 50 -6.45 8.65 13.65
N ASP A 51 -6.90 9.77 14.20
CA ASP A 51 -8.29 9.91 14.65
C ASP A 51 -9.25 9.89 13.47
N LEU A 52 -8.93 10.63 12.40
CA LEU A 52 -9.76 10.67 11.19
C LEU A 52 -9.87 9.28 10.55
N ILE A 53 -8.73 8.63 10.35
CA ILE A 53 -8.67 7.30 9.75
C ILE A 53 -9.33 6.27 10.66
N GLY A 54 -9.11 6.36 11.97
CA GLY A 54 -9.74 5.48 12.97
C GLY A 54 -11.26 5.58 12.94
N GLN A 55 -11.81 6.80 12.93
CA GLN A 55 -13.26 7.01 12.88
C GLN A 55 -13.87 6.57 11.55
N LEU A 56 -13.20 6.88 10.43
CA LEU A 56 -13.68 6.46 9.10
C LEU A 56 -13.64 4.95 8.95
N SER A 57 -12.55 4.29 9.38
CA SER A 57 -12.42 2.84 9.33
C SER A 57 -13.45 2.14 10.20
N ALA A 58 -13.67 2.60 11.43
CA ALA A 58 -14.72 2.07 12.30
C ALA A 58 -16.11 2.22 11.65
N SER A 59 -16.41 3.40 11.10
CA SER A 59 -17.68 3.67 10.41
C SER A 59 -17.86 2.81 9.16
N ALA A 60 -16.78 2.54 8.42
CA ALA A 60 -16.79 1.68 7.25
C ALA A 60 -17.04 0.21 7.59
N VAL A 61 -16.50 -0.28 8.71
CA VAL A 61 -16.77 -1.65 9.20
C VAL A 61 -18.23 -1.81 9.63
N ILE A 62 -18.76 -0.85 10.38
CA ILE A 62 -20.14 -0.88 10.87
C ILE A 62 -21.14 -0.74 9.71
N SER A 63 -20.82 0.08 8.70
CA SER A 63 -21.73 0.39 7.60
C SER A 63 -21.52 -0.48 6.36
N PHE A 64 -20.70 -1.53 6.44
CA PHE A 64 -20.31 -2.36 5.29
C PHE A 64 -21.50 -3.05 4.62
N GLU A 65 -22.44 -3.58 5.41
CA GLU A 65 -23.59 -4.32 4.90
C GLU A 65 -24.59 -3.42 4.17
N ASP A 66 -24.77 -2.18 4.64
CA ASP A 66 -25.72 -1.24 4.06
C ASP A 66 -25.14 -0.37 2.94
N ASN A 67 -23.83 -0.09 2.99
CA ASN A 67 -23.16 0.90 2.15
C ASN A 67 -21.77 0.39 1.70
N PRO A 68 -21.73 -0.57 0.76
CA PRO A 68 -20.49 -1.17 0.30
C PRO A 68 -19.59 -0.18 -0.46
N HIS A 69 -20.16 0.84 -1.11
CA HIS A 69 -19.33 1.84 -1.82
C HIS A 69 -18.60 2.75 -0.84
N PHE A 70 -19.23 3.14 0.27
CA PHE A 70 -18.58 3.90 1.33
C PHE A 70 -17.40 3.13 1.91
N ALA A 71 -17.60 1.86 2.27
CA ALA A 71 -16.54 1.05 2.84
C ALA A 71 -15.38 0.83 1.85
N SER A 72 -15.68 0.65 0.56
CA SER A 72 -14.67 0.57 -0.49
C SER A 72 -13.86 1.87 -0.66
N ALA A 73 -14.53 3.03 -0.62
CA ALA A 73 -13.88 4.33 -0.71
C ALA A 73 -12.95 4.59 0.50
N VAL A 74 -13.41 4.25 1.71
CA VAL A 74 -12.60 4.34 2.93
C VAL A 74 -11.41 3.39 2.88
N LYS A 75 -11.60 2.15 2.42
CA LYS A 75 -10.50 1.18 2.26
C LYS A 75 -9.41 1.70 1.31
N THR A 76 -9.82 2.32 0.20
CA THR A 76 -8.91 2.95 -0.76
C THR A 76 -8.14 4.11 -0.13
N LEU A 77 -8.80 4.96 0.67
CA LEU A 77 -8.14 6.03 1.40
C LEU A 77 -7.08 5.50 2.37
N ILE A 78 -7.42 4.50 3.18
CA ILE A 78 -6.50 3.89 4.16
C ILE A 78 -5.29 3.30 3.45
N HIS A 79 -5.52 2.56 2.37
CA HIS A 79 -4.45 1.96 1.59
C HIS A 79 -3.48 3.02 1.03
N ASN A 80 -4.01 4.07 0.40
CA ASN A 80 -3.17 5.15 -0.14
C ASN A 80 -2.42 5.92 0.97
N TYR A 81 -3.05 6.12 2.12
CA TYR A 81 -2.39 6.73 3.27
C TYR A 81 -1.23 5.86 3.78
N GLN A 82 -1.45 4.56 3.94
CA GLN A 82 -0.42 3.60 4.38
C GLN A 82 0.72 3.46 3.38
N GLN A 83 0.43 3.49 2.07
CA GLN A 83 1.46 3.49 1.03
C GLN A 83 2.41 4.68 1.12
N ARG A 84 1.88 5.85 1.51
CA ARG A 84 2.65 7.09 1.59
C ARG A 84 3.36 7.30 2.92
N THR A 85 2.83 6.72 4.01
CA THR A 85 3.28 7.03 5.38
C THR A 85 4.01 5.89 6.07
N SER A 86 3.92 4.66 5.57
CA SER A 86 4.45 3.49 6.27
C SER A 86 5.62 2.84 5.54
N THR A 87 6.74 2.70 6.24
CA THR A 87 7.85 1.81 5.86
C THR A 87 7.50 0.33 6.03
N LEU A 88 6.38 -0.01 6.69
CA LEU A 88 5.89 -1.38 6.89
C LEU A 88 5.25 -2.02 5.65
N ASN A 89 5.16 -1.31 4.52
CA ASN A 89 4.73 -1.88 3.23
C ASN A 89 5.62 -3.05 2.73
N LEU A 90 6.75 -3.30 3.41
CA LEU A 90 7.59 -4.48 3.24
C LEU A 90 6.96 -5.79 3.76
N LEU A 91 5.99 -5.74 4.67
CA LEU A 91 5.42 -6.93 5.34
C LEU A 91 4.10 -7.42 4.73
N THR A 92 3.46 -6.64 3.87
CA THR A 92 2.20 -7.02 3.22
C THR A 92 2.47 -7.58 1.82
N PRO A 93 2.11 -8.85 1.53
CA PRO A 93 2.18 -9.35 0.17
C PRO A 93 1.22 -8.53 -0.69
N LEU A 94 1.80 -7.83 -1.66
CA LEU A 94 1.17 -6.92 -2.61
C LEU A 94 0.01 -7.62 -3.35
N SER A 95 -1.17 -7.64 -2.73
CA SER A 95 -2.37 -8.15 -3.35
C SER A 95 -2.92 -7.04 -4.24
N LYS A 96 -2.42 -7.02 -5.48
CA LYS A 96 -2.94 -6.23 -6.59
C LYS A 96 -4.47 -6.41 -6.65
N THR A 97 -5.21 -5.46 -6.09
CA THR A 97 -6.65 -5.40 -6.23
C THR A 97 -7.01 -4.00 -6.70
N GLY A 98 -7.40 -3.93 -7.97
CA GLY A 98 -8.23 -2.84 -8.50
C GLY A 98 -7.47 -1.65 -9.06
N ASN A 99 -7.43 -1.60 -10.39
CA ASN A 99 -7.12 -0.42 -11.20
C ASN A 99 -7.73 0.86 -10.61
N THR A 100 -6.89 1.86 -10.33
CA THR A 100 -7.24 3.26 -10.58
C THR A 100 -5.98 3.92 -11.10
N GLU A 101 -5.90 3.96 -12.42
CA GLU A 101 -5.00 4.82 -13.15
C GLU A 101 -5.28 6.28 -12.72
N GLN A 102 -4.34 6.88 -12.00
CA GLN A 102 -4.11 8.31 -12.09
C GLN A 102 -2.61 8.52 -12.35
N PRO A 103 -2.24 9.13 -13.49
CA PRO A 103 -0.85 9.40 -13.79
C PRO A 103 -0.43 10.62 -12.97
N LEU A 104 0.18 10.36 -11.82
CA LEU A 104 1.10 11.32 -11.24
C LEU A 104 2.43 11.12 -11.97
N GLU A 105 2.64 11.96 -12.98
CA GLU A 105 3.97 12.26 -13.52
C GLU A 105 4.84 12.78 -12.36
N LEU A 106 5.41 11.87 -11.58
CA LEU A 106 6.61 12.14 -10.81
C LEU A 106 7.76 11.50 -11.58
N GLU A 107 8.47 12.38 -12.27
CA GLU A 107 9.88 12.32 -12.61
C GLU A 107 10.42 10.95 -13.02
N LYS A 108 10.72 10.85 -14.32
CA LYS A 108 11.60 9.85 -14.90
C LYS A 108 12.96 9.85 -14.17
N GLU A 109 13.08 9.16 -13.06
CA GLU A 109 14.37 8.59 -12.68
C GLU A 109 14.60 7.39 -13.60
N GLN A 110 15.49 7.65 -14.55
CA GLN A 110 16.05 6.67 -15.46
C GLN A 110 16.36 5.39 -14.72
N THR A 111 15.81 4.28 -15.22
CA THR A 111 16.33 2.93 -15.04
C THR A 111 17.80 2.92 -15.44
N LYS A 112 18.70 3.25 -14.51
CA LYS A 112 20.06 2.75 -14.56
C LYS A 112 19.99 1.37 -13.93
N GLU A 113 20.21 0.36 -14.77
CA GLU A 113 20.59 -0.97 -14.29
C GLU A 113 21.81 -0.78 -13.39
N GLU A 114 21.57 -0.68 -12.08
CA GLU A 114 22.63 -0.74 -11.10
C GLU A 114 23.25 -2.12 -11.20
N SER A 115 24.44 -2.18 -11.78
CA SER A 115 25.27 -3.36 -11.80
C SER A 115 25.27 -3.98 -10.39
N PRO A 116 24.98 -5.29 -10.24
CA PRO A 116 24.92 -5.90 -8.92
C PRO A 116 26.18 -5.59 -8.13
N GLY A 117 26.01 -5.01 -6.94
CA GLY A 117 27.13 -4.60 -6.09
C GLY A 117 28.10 -5.76 -5.85
N LEU A 118 29.39 -5.45 -5.63
CA LEU A 118 30.48 -6.43 -5.51
C LEU A 118 30.15 -7.59 -4.55
N PHE A 119 29.43 -7.31 -3.46
CA PHE A 119 28.93 -8.31 -2.52
C PHE A 119 28.04 -9.37 -3.17
N PHE A 120 27.11 -8.98 -4.06
CA PHE A 120 26.21 -9.92 -4.72
C PHE A 120 26.93 -10.79 -5.74
N LEU A 121 27.95 -10.25 -6.42
CA LEU A 121 28.80 -11.03 -7.32
C LEU A 121 29.61 -12.09 -6.55
N GLU A 122 30.18 -11.71 -5.40
CA GLU A 122 30.92 -12.64 -4.54
C GLU A 122 30.00 -13.72 -3.95
N LEU A 123 28.81 -13.33 -3.51
CA LEU A 123 27.80 -14.26 -3.00
C LEU A 123 27.37 -15.25 -4.09
N GLN A 124 27.12 -14.78 -5.31
CA GLN A 124 26.76 -15.63 -6.44
C GLN A 124 27.89 -16.62 -6.79
N ALA A 125 29.15 -16.17 -6.76
CA ALA A 125 30.31 -17.01 -6.97
C ALA A 125 30.45 -18.09 -5.87
N ALA A 126 30.19 -17.72 -4.61
CA ALA A 126 30.19 -18.65 -3.48
C ALA A 126 29.11 -19.73 -3.61
N PHE A 127 27.91 -19.37 -4.07
CA PHE A 127 26.83 -20.32 -4.36
C PHE A 127 27.20 -21.28 -5.50
N ARG A 128 27.75 -20.78 -6.62
CA ARG A 128 28.22 -21.64 -7.73
C ARG A 128 29.29 -22.62 -7.27
N LYS A 129 30.29 -22.14 -6.53
CA LYS A 129 31.37 -22.98 -5.96
C LYS A 129 30.86 -24.02 -4.95
N ARG A 130 29.74 -23.76 -4.27
CA ARG A 130 29.09 -24.75 -3.40
C ARG A 130 28.32 -25.79 -4.21
N ALA A 131 27.58 -25.38 -5.24
CA ALA A 131 26.86 -26.30 -6.13
C ALA A 131 27.83 -27.26 -6.85
N GLU A 132 28.96 -26.75 -7.35
CA GLU A 132 30.01 -27.56 -7.98
C GLU A 132 30.63 -28.58 -7.01
N ARG A 133 30.77 -28.24 -5.72
CA ARG A 133 31.26 -29.20 -4.71
C ARG A 133 30.26 -30.33 -4.49
N MET A 134 28.96 -30.03 -4.48
CA MET A 134 27.90 -31.05 -4.33
C MET A 134 27.85 -32.00 -5.53
N THR A 135 27.94 -31.48 -6.76
CA THR A 135 27.97 -32.33 -7.96
C THR A 135 29.26 -33.14 -8.04
N ARG A 136 30.41 -32.58 -7.62
CA ARG A 136 31.69 -33.30 -7.61
C ARG A 136 31.76 -34.37 -6.50
N SER A 137 31.08 -34.18 -5.36
CA SER A 137 30.95 -35.22 -4.33
C SER A 137 30.05 -36.37 -4.78
N GLU A 138 28.99 -36.10 -5.54
CA GLU A 138 28.14 -37.14 -6.14
C GLU A 138 28.88 -37.92 -7.24
N ILE A 139 29.70 -37.23 -8.03
CA ILE A 139 30.54 -37.87 -9.06
C ILE A 139 31.62 -38.76 -8.40
N LYS A 140 32.31 -38.29 -7.35
CA LYS A 140 33.26 -39.14 -6.61
C LYS A 140 32.59 -40.36 -5.96
N ALA A 141 31.39 -40.23 -5.42
CA ALA A 141 30.64 -41.35 -4.85
C ALA A 141 30.20 -42.38 -5.90
N LYS A 142 29.97 -41.96 -7.15
CA LYS A 142 29.67 -42.87 -8.27
C LYS A 142 30.91 -43.58 -8.83
N PHE A 143 32.09 -42.93 -8.82
CA PHE A 143 33.33 -43.54 -9.32
C PHE A 143 34.07 -44.43 -8.31
N LEU A 144 33.76 -44.36 -7.01
CA LEU A 144 34.27 -45.29 -5.99
C LEU A 144 33.49 -46.61 -5.90
N ASN A 145 32.39 -46.75 -6.64
CA ASN A 145 31.50 -47.93 -6.63
C ASN A 145 31.42 -48.64 -8.00
N LEU A 146 32.41 -48.45 -8.87
CA LEU A 146 32.58 -49.28 -10.06
C LEU A 146 33.64 -50.36 -9.76
N PRO A 147 33.35 -51.64 -10.04
CA PRO A 147 34.22 -52.78 -9.70
C PRO A 147 35.55 -52.77 -10.47
#